data_AF-A0AAD2U602-F1
#
_entry.id   AF-A0AAD2U602-F1
#
_cell.length_a   1.000
_cell.length_b   1.000
_cell.length_c   1.000
_cell.angle_alpha   90.00
_cell.angle_beta   90.00
_cell.angle_gamma   90.00
#
_symmetry.space_group_name_H-M   'P 1'
#
loop_
_entity.id
_entity.type
_entity.pdbx_description
1 polymer ?
#
loop_
_entity_poly.entity_id
_entity_poly.type
_entity_poly.pdbx_seq_one_letter_code
_entity_poly.pdbx_strand_id
1 'polypeptide(L)'
;MKRILLIILSSFFSISAFADCSNTKTAFEAQKCLNQEVKTLKTQLNAIYKKAYEATSAKEELDSAQKQWLAFKEKQCGDFVVAETQGSPATVEYDLTCQSILYKQRIVFLKEMFKL
;
A
#
# COMPACT_ATOMS: atom_id res chain seq x y z
N MET A 1 -48.29 17.14 2.08
CA MET A 1 -47.22 17.96 1.47
C MET A 1 -45.88 17.46 2.00
N LYS A 2 -45.00 17.02 1.10
CA LYS A 2 -43.83 16.17 1.34
C LYS A 2 -42.78 16.86 2.23
N ARG A 3 -42.38 16.18 3.31
CA ARG A 3 -41.20 16.50 4.12
C ARG A 3 -39.96 16.15 3.31
N ILE A 4 -39.13 17.14 2.99
CA ILE A 4 -37.84 16.94 2.32
C ILE A 4 -36.84 16.51 3.41
N LEU A 5 -36.48 15.22 3.42
CA LEU A 5 -35.38 14.69 4.21
C LEU A 5 -34.06 14.96 3.45
N LEU A 6 -33.25 15.88 3.96
CA LEU A 6 -31.86 16.06 3.56
C LEU A 6 -31.01 14.95 4.23
N ILE A 7 -30.70 13.89 3.47
CA ILE A 7 -29.74 12.88 3.90
C ILE A 7 -28.34 13.43 3.61
N ILE A 8 -27.68 13.92 4.66
CA ILE A 8 -26.25 14.26 4.64
C ILE A 8 -25.50 12.93 4.58
N LEU A 9 -25.09 12.54 3.37
CA LEU A 9 -24.21 11.40 3.16
C LEU A 9 -22.78 11.82 3.53
N SER A 10 -22.44 11.72 4.81
CA SER A 10 -21.07 11.85 5.29
C SER A 10 -20.25 10.67 4.75
N SER A 11 -19.58 10.89 3.62
CA SER A 11 -18.54 10.00 3.11
C SER A 11 -17.44 9.91 4.16
N PHE A 12 -17.45 8.85 4.96
CA PHE A 12 -16.32 8.45 5.77
C PHE A 12 -15.16 8.08 4.83
N PHE A 13 -14.34 9.07 4.49
CA PHE A 13 -12.99 8.81 4.01
C PHE A 13 -12.24 8.17 5.17
N SER A 14 -12.22 6.84 5.23
CA SER A 14 -11.26 6.12 6.06
C SER A 14 -9.88 6.42 5.48
N ILE A 15 -9.24 7.46 6.01
CA ILE A 15 -7.80 7.61 5.93
C ILE A 15 -7.28 6.38 6.67
N SER A 16 -6.83 5.39 5.90
CA SER A 16 -6.05 4.28 6.41
C SER A 16 -4.85 4.86 7.14
N ALA A 17 -4.96 5.03 8.46
CA ALA A 17 -3.84 5.44 9.27
C ALA A 17 -2.78 4.34 9.15
N PHE A 18 -1.62 4.71 8.60
CA PHE A 18 -0.48 3.81 8.56
C PHE A 18 -0.01 3.54 9.99
N ALA A 19 0.40 2.29 10.27
CA ALA A 19 0.93 1.98 11.58
C ALA A 19 2.24 2.76 11.79
N ASP A 20 2.35 3.50 12.89
CA ASP A 20 3.60 4.13 13.27
C ASP A 20 4.50 3.09 13.96
N CYS A 21 5.33 2.42 13.16
CA CYS A 21 6.27 1.42 13.65
C CYS A 21 7.57 2.03 14.22
N SER A 22 7.67 3.36 14.36
CA SER A 22 8.90 4.03 14.82
C SER A 22 9.18 3.89 16.33
N ASN A 23 8.17 3.53 17.13
CA ASN A 23 8.23 3.51 18.59
C ASN A 23 8.42 2.11 19.21
N THR A 24 8.95 1.14 18.47
CA THR A 24 9.15 -0.23 18.97
C THR A 24 10.42 -0.36 19.83
N LYS A 25 10.38 -1.18 20.88
CA LYS A 25 11.47 -1.29 21.86
C LYS A 25 12.57 -2.27 21.43
N THR A 26 12.27 -3.14 20.46
CA THR A 26 13.21 -4.15 19.94
C THR A 26 13.10 -4.30 18.43
N ALA A 27 14.17 -4.77 17.78
CA ALA A 27 14.17 -5.09 16.35
C ALA A 27 13.10 -6.14 15.98
N PHE A 28 12.83 -7.10 16.87
CA PHE A 28 11.78 -8.09 16.66
C PHE A 28 10.38 -7.45 16.65
N GLU A 29 10.10 -6.54 17.58
CA GLU A 29 8.85 -5.78 17.60
C GLU A 29 8.70 -4.89 16.36
N ALA A 30 9.79 -4.22 15.94
CA ALA A 30 9.83 -3.42 14.71
C ALA A 30 9.45 -4.26 13.49
N GLN A 31 10.11 -5.40 13.30
CA GLN A 31 9.85 -6.33 12.20
C GLN A 31 8.42 -6.88 12.25
N LYS A 32 7.89 -7.20 13.43
CA LYS A 32 6.50 -7.66 13.58
C LYS A 32 5.50 -6.58 13.17
N CYS A 33 5.72 -5.34 13.60
CA CYS A 33 4.89 -4.19 13.23
C CYS A 33 4.91 -3.97 11.71
N LEU A 34 6.11 -3.89 11.12
CA LEU A 34 6.27 -3.67 9.68
C LEU A 34 5.66 -4.80 8.84
N ASN A 35 5.79 -6.06 9.29
CA ASN A 35 5.12 -7.19 8.64
C ASN A 35 3.59 -7.04 8.62
N GLN A 36 2.99 -6.60 9.73
CA GLN A 36 1.55 -6.35 9.81
C GLN A 36 1.15 -5.17 8.93
N GLU A 37 1.97 -4.12 8.90
CA GLU A 37 1.75 -2.96 8.04
C GLU A 37 1.76 -3.36 6.56
N VAL A 38 2.79 -4.09 6.11
CA VAL A 38 2.90 -4.58 4.72
C VAL A 38 1.70 -5.44 4.32
N LYS A 39 1.21 -6.33 5.20
CA LYS A 39 -0.01 -7.12 4.95
C LYS A 39 -1.26 -6.25 4.81
N THR A 40 -1.40 -5.25 5.67
CA THR A 40 -2.51 -4.29 5.63
C THR A 40 -2.48 -3.47 4.35
N LEU A 41 -1.31 -2.93 4.01
CA LEU A 41 -1.07 -2.16 2.80
C LEU A 41 -1.33 -2.96 1.52
N LYS A 42 -0.89 -4.23 1.47
CA LYS A 42 -1.20 -5.13 0.35
C LYS A 42 -2.72 -5.30 0.17
N THR A 43 -3.44 -5.53 1.27
CA THR A 43 -4.90 -5.67 1.24
C THR A 43 -5.57 -4.39 0.76
N GLN A 44 -5.10 -3.25 1.25
CA GLN A 44 -5.59 -1.94 0.83
C GLN A 44 -5.31 -1.66 -0.65
N LEU A 45 -4.09 -1.95 -1.13
CA LEU A 45 -3.75 -1.79 -2.54
C LEU A 45 -4.66 -2.62 -3.43
N ASN A 46 -4.95 -3.88 -3.06
CA ASN A 46 -5.87 -4.73 -3.83
C ASN A 46 -7.28 -4.12 -3.90
N ALA A 47 -7.78 -3.56 -2.80
CA ALA A 47 -9.08 -2.91 -2.77
C ALA A 47 -9.12 -1.64 -3.65
N ILE A 48 -8.07 -0.81 -3.61
CA ILE A 48 -7.97 0.41 -4.44
C ILE A 48 -7.78 0.05 -5.92
N TYR A 49 -6.95 -0.96 -6.23
CA TYR A 49 -6.77 -1.47 -7.57
C TYR A 49 -8.10 -1.97 -8.16
N LYS A 50 -8.91 -2.71 -7.39
CA LYS A 50 -10.22 -3.16 -7.84
C LYS A 50 -11.13 -1.97 -8.23
N LYS A 51 -11.18 -0.92 -7.41
CA LYS A 51 -11.93 0.30 -7.74
C LYS A 51 -11.41 0.99 -9.00
N ALA A 52 -10.09 1.13 -9.14
CA ALA A 52 -9.47 1.71 -10.33
C ALA A 52 -9.78 0.88 -11.60
N TYR A 53 -9.76 -0.45 -11.47
CA TYR A 53 -10.09 -1.38 -12.54
C TYR A 53 -11.56 -1.31 -12.97
N GLU A 54 -12.47 -1.09 -12.03
CA GLU A 54 -13.88 -0.85 -12.32
C GLU A 54 -14.12 0.53 -12.97
N ALA A 55 -13.28 1.53 -12.67
CA ALA A 55 -13.41 2.90 -13.17
C ALA A 55 -12.84 3.13 -14.57
N THR A 56 -11.98 2.24 -15.08
CA THR A 56 -11.32 2.39 -16.39
C THR A 56 -11.94 1.50 -17.47
N SER A 57 -11.94 1.98 -18.71
CA SER A 57 -12.16 1.15 -19.90
C SER A 57 -10.88 0.43 -20.35
N ALA A 58 -9.71 0.99 -20.04
CA ALA A 58 -8.37 0.46 -20.38
C ALA A 58 -7.89 -0.57 -19.33
N LYS A 59 -8.63 -1.68 -19.23
CA LYS A 59 -8.42 -2.71 -18.18
C LYS A 59 -7.12 -3.49 -18.37
N GLU A 60 -6.82 -3.87 -19.61
CA GLU A 60 -5.63 -4.66 -19.92
C GLU A 60 -4.34 -3.87 -19.67
N GLU A 61 -4.36 -2.57 -20.00
CA GLU A 61 -3.24 -1.66 -19.77
C GLU A 61 -3.02 -1.43 -18.28
N LEU A 62 -4.09 -1.21 -17.51
CA LEU A 62 -3.99 -1.05 -16.05
C LEU A 62 -3.47 -2.34 -15.38
N ASP A 63 -3.95 -3.52 -15.81
CA ASP A 63 -3.48 -4.80 -15.28
C ASP A 63 -2.02 -5.08 -15.63
N SER A 64 -1.62 -4.82 -16.87
CA SER A 64 -0.22 -4.92 -17.31
C SER A 64 0.68 -3.97 -16.50
N ALA A 65 0.27 -2.71 -16.33
CA ALA A 65 1.00 -1.74 -15.52
C ALA A 65 1.11 -2.17 -14.05
N GLN A 66 0.04 -2.71 -13.47
CA GLN A 66 0.05 -3.21 -12.09
C GLN A 66 0.98 -4.41 -11.91
N LYS A 67 0.99 -5.35 -12.86
CA LYS A 67 1.91 -6.50 -12.87
C LYS A 67 3.36 -6.08 -12.98
N GLN A 68 3.67 -5.13 -13.86
CA GLN A 68 5.03 -4.59 -14.00
C GLN A 68 5.48 -3.83 -12.74
N TRP A 69 4.57 -3.07 -12.13
CA TRP A 69 4.85 -2.42 -10.85
C TRP A 69 5.13 -3.42 -9.72
N LEU A 70 4.39 -4.54 -9.64
CA LEU A 70 4.69 -5.61 -8.68
C LEU A 70 6.07 -6.22 -8.95
N ALA A 71 6.40 -6.52 -10.20
CA ALA A 71 7.73 -7.03 -10.57
C ALA A 71 8.85 -6.05 -10.21
N PHE A 72 8.63 -4.74 -10.40
CA PHE A 72 9.55 -3.70 -9.92
C PHE A 72 9.68 -3.74 -8.40
N LYS A 73 8.57 -3.79 -7.64
CA LYS A 73 8.60 -3.88 -6.17
C LYS A 73 9.41 -5.07 -5.68
N GLU A 74 9.23 -6.25 -6.28
CA GLU A 74 9.98 -7.45 -5.87
C GLU A 74 11.45 -7.42 -6.28
N LYS A 75 11.84 -6.62 -7.27
CA LYS A 75 13.26 -6.43 -7.63
C LYS A 75 13.92 -5.33 -6.80
N GLN A 76 13.17 -4.30 -6.46
CA GLN A 76 13.65 -3.16 -5.68
C GLN A 76 13.72 -3.49 -4.20
N CYS A 77 12.77 -4.27 -3.70
CA CYS A 77 12.84 -4.92 -2.39
C CYS A 77 13.40 -6.35 -2.57
N GLY A 78 13.65 -7.10 -1.51
CA GLY A 78 14.21 -8.46 -1.58
C GLY A 78 15.71 -8.46 -1.87
N ASP A 79 16.13 -9.12 -2.95
CA ASP A 79 17.56 -9.39 -3.23
C ASP A 79 18.40 -8.11 -3.37
N PHE A 80 17.82 -7.04 -3.92
CA PHE A 80 18.50 -5.73 -3.96
C PHE A 80 18.82 -5.25 -2.54
N VAL A 81 17.86 -5.34 -1.62
CA VAL A 81 18.05 -4.96 -0.23
C VAL A 81 19.08 -5.85 0.44
N VAL A 82 19.04 -7.17 0.21
CA VAL A 82 20.04 -8.11 0.74
C VAL A 82 21.45 -7.73 0.29
N ALA A 83 21.62 -7.39 -0.98
CA ALA A 83 22.91 -6.95 -1.53
C ALA A 83 23.36 -5.62 -0.90
N GLU A 84 22.46 -4.64 -0.80
CA GLU A 84 22.75 -3.30 -0.25
C GLU A 84 23.11 -3.36 1.23
N THR A 85 22.37 -4.13 2.03
CA THR A 85 22.62 -4.28 3.47
C THR A 85 23.70 -5.31 3.78
N GLN A 86 24.27 -5.96 2.75
CA GLN A 86 25.26 -7.03 2.84
C GLN A 86 24.81 -8.18 3.77
N GLY A 87 23.51 -8.48 3.78
CA GLY A 87 22.92 -9.52 4.62
C GLY A 87 22.96 -9.23 6.14
N SER A 88 23.12 -7.97 6.55
CA SER A 88 23.14 -7.58 7.96
C SER A 88 21.84 -7.97 8.70
N PRO A 89 21.83 -8.03 10.04
CA PRO A 89 20.61 -8.30 10.81
C PRO A 89 19.45 -7.32 10.54
N ALA A 90 19.73 -6.12 10.04
CA ALA A 90 18.73 -5.12 9.69
C ALA A 90 18.04 -5.38 8.33
N THR A 91 18.54 -6.32 7.52
CA THR A 91 18.04 -6.59 6.15
C THR A 91 16.52 -6.76 6.09
N VAL A 92 15.96 -7.50 7.05
CA VAL A 92 14.51 -7.74 7.11
C VAL A 92 13.73 -6.44 7.34
N GLU A 93 14.24 -5.56 8.19
CA GLU A 93 13.59 -4.28 8.49
C GLU A 93 13.65 -3.34 7.28
N TYR A 94 14.79 -3.28 6.58
CA TYR A 94 14.94 -2.51 5.35
C TYR A 94 14.03 -3.03 4.24
N ASP A 95 13.93 -4.35 4.09
CA ASP A 95 13.04 -4.96 3.09
C ASP A 95 11.57 -4.61 3.37
N LEU A 96 11.11 -4.79 4.60
CA LEU A 96 9.72 -4.49 4.95
C LEU A 96 9.40 -3.00 4.83
N THR A 97 10.35 -2.14 5.19
CA THR A 97 10.24 -0.68 4.99
C THR A 97 10.14 -0.33 3.50
N CYS A 98 10.99 -0.91 2.65
CA CYS A 98 10.91 -0.75 1.19
C CYS A 98 9.54 -1.12 0.66
N GLN A 99 9.03 -2.29 1.06
CA GLN A 99 7.71 -2.75 0.65
C GLN A 99 6.61 -1.81 1.12
N SER A 100 6.65 -1.36 2.38
CA SER A 100 5.69 -0.41 2.95
C SER A 100 5.64 0.90 2.15
N ILE A 101 6.80 1.49 1.85
CA ILE A 101 6.93 2.71 1.04
C ILE A 101 6.29 2.53 -0.33
N LEU A 102 6.66 1.46 -1.05
CA LEU A 102 6.17 1.24 -2.41
C LEU A 102 4.64 1.00 -2.43
N TYR A 103 4.11 0.21 -1.49
CA TYR A 103 2.65 0.04 -1.39
C TYR A 103 1.93 1.37 -1.15
N LYS A 104 2.43 2.20 -0.21
CA LYS A 104 1.85 3.53 0.07
C LYS A 104 1.85 4.41 -1.17
N GLN A 105 2.98 4.48 -1.88
CA GLN A 105 3.11 5.26 -3.12
C GLN A 105 2.11 4.79 -4.18
N ARG A 106 1.98 3.48 -4.40
CA ARG A 106 1.05 2.96 -5.41
C ARG A 106 -0.41 3.20 -5.05
N ILE A 107 -0.76 3.06 -3.77
CA ILE A 107 -2.11 3.39 -3.26
C ILE A 107 -2.43 4.86 -3.53
N VAL A 108 -1.53 5.78 -3.19
CA VAL A 108 -1.70 7.22 -3.41
C VAL A 108 -1.85 7.51 -4.90
N PHE A 109 -0.95 6.98 -5.72
CA PHE A 109 -0.98 7.16 -7.17
C PHE A 109 -2.32 6.72 -7.78
N LEU A 110 -2.83 5.52 -7.43
CA LEU A 110 -4.10 5.03 -7.95
C LEU A 110 -5.28 5.87 -7.45
N LYS A 111 -5.26 6.33 -6.20
CA LYS A 111 -6.30 7.23 -5.68
C LYS A 111 -6.32 8.57 -6.41
N GLU A 112 -5.17 9.17 -6.65
CA GLU A 112 -5.06 10.45 -7.35
C GLU A 112 -5.49 10.32 -8.81
N MET A 113 -4.99 9.31 -9.53
CA MET A 113 -5.31 9.08 -10.94
C MET A 113 -6.78 8.80 -11.18
N PHE A 114 -7.42 8.03 -10.30
CA PHE A 114 -8.81 7.58 -10.47
C PHE A 114 -9.81 8.33 -9.56
N LYS A 115 -9.35 9.34 -8.81
CA LYS A 115 -10.16 10.15 -7.87
C LYS A 115 -10.95 9.30 -6.87
N LEU A 116 -10.26 8.35 -6.21
CA LEU A 116 -10.84 7.34 -5.28
C LEU A 116 -10.71 7.68 -3.79
#